data_AF-I3ED52-F1
#
_entry.id   AF-I3ED52-F1
#
_cell.length_a   1.000
_cell.length_b   1.000
_cell.length_c   1.000
_cell.angle_alpha   90.00
_cell.angle_beta   90.00
_cell.angle_gamma   90.00
#
_symmetry.space_group_name_H-M   'P 1'
#
loop_
_entity.id
_entity.type
_entity.pdbx_description
1 polymer ?
#
loop_
_entity_poly.entity_id
_entity_poly.type
_entity_poly.pdbx_seq_one_letter_code
_entity_poly.pdbx_strand_id
1 'polypeptide(L)'
;MCSNKEPGTLLNVQKSLTEIFTALSNNNSLEVKCESFKVGNREEKRPGLFGNFSIVYRFGEIEAGISLDIKDEHTKLDITRNSLSKQYKEAIKPKLTEIKSIYKIPKGYTECVIRNYMDIKRDAMRSIQSYQLKKLKKTILDIISAGSSDAFRLFLYGNIESTECKECIVITFLFFYIANPQNENSLSRMTNNVIGSVPLDDLIIEKKILYGFICNKDARNYYRNIEAGIWVDVFTDKCCAYTSFYESFYDSLSLYFSGMRFDLITCINRLMKIISGAKNAYASIIKNNYLFASIILRGFKETENPIIIVFKQIMGSVKELCKEMDEKQVTGIYISWIWAVCFNMAAIKHETRNLDQLLVYLFNVIEDSKYITLTKEKRYKSDSEEADKVLECLESRRKQICSNGENTQKYNKIIQIFKNEKSRS
;
A
#
# COMPACT_ATOMS: atom_id res chain seq x y z
N MET A 1 -15.08 35.63 -10.80
CA MET A 1 -14.29 36.45 -11.74
C MET A 1 -13.63 35.53 -12.75
N CYS A 2 -14.27 35.30 -13.90
CA CYS A 2 -13.67 34.59 -15.03
C CYS A 2 -13.54 35.62 -16.16
N SER A 3 -12.33 36.09 -16.42
CA SER A 3 -12.03 37.03 -17.50
C SER A 3 -11.33 36.27 -18.62
N ASN A 4 -11.95 36.25 -19.79
CA ASN A 4 -11.36 35.87 -21.06
C ASN A 4 -10.27 36.88 -21.46
N LYS A 5 -9.02 36.71 -20.97
CA LYS A 5 -7.86 37.38 -21.56
C LYS A 5 -6.60 36.49 -21.53
N GLU A 6 -6.05 36.33 -22.73
CA GLU A 6 -4.68 35.99 -23.14
C GLU A 6 -4.02 34.67 -22.66
N PRO A 7 -3.55 33.81 -23.61
CA PRO A 7 -2.69 32.67 -23.31
C PRO A 7 -1.27 33.18 -23.05
N GLY A 8 -0.96 33.52 -21.80
CA GLY A 8 0.40 33.97 -21.46
C GLY A 8 0.58 34.39 -20.00
N THR A 9 -0.48 34.71 -19.27
CA THR A 9 -0.35 34.97 -17.83
C THR A 9 -0.40 33.64 -17.09
N LEU A 10 0.76 33.11 -16.72
CA LEU A 10 0.87 32.06 -15.70
C LEU A 10 0.14 32.58 -14.46
N LEU A 11 -1.09 32.09 -14.25
CA LEU A 11 -1.96 32.52 -13.17
C LEU A 11 -1.20 32.22 -11.88
N ASN A 12 -0.72 33.26 -11.21
CA ASN A 12 0.01 33.09 -9.95
C ASN A 12 -1.04 32.73 -8.89
N VAL A 13 -1.30 31.43 -8.77
CA VAL A 13 -2.32 30.86 -7.88
C VAL A 13 -2.08 31.33 -6.45
N GLN A 14 -0.83 31.37 -6.00
CA GLN A 14 -0.49 31.88 -4.67
C GLN A 14 -0.89 33.34 -4.49
N LYS A 15 -0.50 34.23 -5.42
CA LYS A 15 -0.88 35.65 -5.35
C LYS A 15 -2.40 35.83 -5.31
N SER A 16 -3.12 35.08 -6.14
CA SER A 16 -4.58 35.14 -6.22
C SER A 16 -5.24 34.67 -4.92
N LEU A 17 -4.77 33.54 -4.36
CA LEU A 17 -5.27 33.03 -3.08
C LEU A 17 -4.91 33.99 -1.93
N THR A 18 -3.72 34.58 -1.92
CA THR A 18 -3.33 35.60 -0.94
C THR A 18 -4.28 36.80 -1.00
N GLU A 19 -4.56 37.34 -2.19
CA GLU A 19 -5.48 38.47 -2.35
C GLU A 19 -6.88 38.15 -1.84
N ILE A 20 -7.41 36.98 -2.22
CA ILE A 20 -8.74 36.51 -1.80
C ILE A 20 -8.81 36.36 -0.28
N PHE A 21 -7.90 35.61 0.32
CA PHE A 21 -7.95 35.33 1.76
C PHE A 21 -7.58 36.55 2.62
N THR A 22 -6.75 37.46 2.11
CA THR A 22 -6.51 38.74 2.79
C THR A 22 -7.77 39.60 2.77
N ALA A 23 -8.46 39.71 1.64
CA ALA A 23 -9.70 40.49 1.53
C ALA A 23 -10.85 39.91 2.38
N LEU A 24 -10.87 38.58 2.57
CA LEU A 24 -11.88 37.89 3.38
C LEU A 24 -11.51 37.79 4.87
N SER A 25 -10.28 38.12 5.26
CA SER A 25 -9.78 38.00 6.62
C SER A 25 -9.79 39.34 7.33
N ASN A 26 -10.31 39.37 8.57
CA ASN A 26 -10.15 40.52 9.46
C ASN A 26 -8.75 40.56 10.13
N ASN A 27 -7.92 39.54 9.89
CA ASN A 27 -6.57 39.44 10.45
C ASN A 27 -5.51 39.72 9.36
N ASN A 28 -4.69 40.74 9.60
CA ASN A 28 -3.61 41.19 8.72
C ASN A 28 -2.35 40.30 8.79
N SER A 29 -2.23 39.41 9.77
CA SER A 29 -1.10 38.48 9.92
C SER A 29 -1.40 37.10 9.31
N LEU A 30 -1.92 37.11 8.08
CA LEU A 30 -2.24 35.92 7.29
C LEU A 30 -1.16 35.68 6.23
N GLU A 31 -0.65 34.45 6.18
CA GLU A 31 0.33 34.00 5.20
C GLU A 31 -0.29 32.86 4.38
N VAL A 32 -0.29 32.99 3.05
CA VAL A 32 -0.69 31.90 2.14
C VAL A 32 0.56 31.29 1.50
N LYS A 33 0.74 29.99 1.70
CA LYS A 33 1.79 29.19 1.06
C LYS A 33 1.16 28.20 0.10
N CYS A 34 1.64 28.17 -1.13
CA CYS A 34 1.20 27.22 -2.14
C CYS A 34 2.36 26.36 -2.57
N GLU A 35 2.12 25.08 -2.80
CA GLU A 35 3.02 24.27 -3.63
C GLU A 35 2.59 24.36 -5.10
N SER A 36 3.28 23.64 -5.99
CA SER A 36 3.00 23.68 -7.42
C SER A 36 1.60 23.14 -7.73
N PHE A 37 0.75 23.96 -8.36
CA PHE A 37 -0.50 23.52 -8.94
C PHE A 37 -0.30 22.99 -10.37
N LYS A 38 -1.08 21.97 -10.73
CA LYS A 38 -1.08 21.36 -12.06
C LYS A 38 -2.52 21.27 -12.56
N VAL A 39 -2.72 21.63 -13.82
CA VAL A 39 -3.96 21.33 -14.52
C VAL A 39 -3.85 19.91 -15.05
N GLY A 40 -4.77 19.04 -14.65
CA GLY A 40 -4.88 17.67 -15.14
C GLY A 40 -6.30 17.35 -15.57
N ASN A 41 -6.56 16.11 -16.00
CA ASN A 41 -7.90 15.65 -16.32
C ASN A 41 -8.44 14.81 -15.16
N ARG A 42 -9.68 15.06 -14.75
CA ARG A 42 -10.45 14.18 -13.86
C ARG A 42 -10.85 12.90 -14.61
N GLU A 43 -11.32 11.87 -13.89
CA GLU A 43 -11.84 10.62 -14.49
C GLU A 43 -12.84 10.84 -15.64
N GLU A 44 -13.69 11.88 -15.55
CA GLU A 44 -14.66 12.25 -16.59
C GLU A 44 -14.06 12.98 -17.80
N LYS A 45 -12.73 13.03 -17.94
CA LYS A 45 -11.98 13.81 -18.95
C LYS A 45 -12.24 15.32 -18.92
N ARG A 46 -12.75 15.84 -17.80
CA ARG A 46 -12.90 17.28 -17.56
C ARG A 46 -11.63 17.85 -16.93
N PRO A 47 -11.15 19.04 -17.35
CA PRO A 47 -9.99 19.65 -16.74
C PRO A 47 -10.26 19.97 -15.26
N GLY A 48 -9.28 19.67 -14.41
CA GLY A 48 -9.26 19.91 -12.98
C GLY A 48 -7.94 20.56 -12.54
N LEU A 49 -7.99 21.32 -11.46
CA LEU A 49 -6.81 21.92 -10.82
C LEU A 49 -6.42 21.05 -9.62
N PHE A 50 -5.17 20.58 -9.59
CA PHE A 50 -4.63 19.74 -8.55
C PHE A 50 -3.41 20.40 -7.92
N GLY A 51 -3.23 20.24 -6.62
CA GLY A 51 -2.16 20.90 -5.87
C GLY A 51 -2.59 21.16 -4.44
N ASN A 52 -1.72 21.79 -3.66
CA ASN A 52 -2.02 22.12 -2.28
C ASN A 52 -1.68 23.56 -1.95
N PHE A 53 -2.38 24.07 -0.95
CA PHE A 53 -2.05 25.34 -0.33
C PHE A 53 -2.35 25.32 1.16
N SER A 54 -1.75 26.23 1.89
CA SER A 54 -2.02 26.46 3.30
C SER A 54 -2.21 27.94 3.59
N ILE A 55 -3.14 28.20 4.49
CA ILE A 55 -3.42 29.51 5.07
C ILE A 55 -2.95 29.42 6.52
N VAL A 56 -2.00 30.26 6.88
CA VAL A 56 -1.43 30.31 8.23
C VAL A 56 -1.76 31.67 8.83
N TYR A 57 -2.36 31.67 10.01
CA TYR A 57 -2.59 32.86 10.81
C TYR A 57 -1.67 32.87 12.02
N ARG A 58 -1.14 34.05 12.36
CA ARG A 58 -0.36 34.27 13.57
C ARG A 58 -1.08 35.20 14.52
N PHE A 59 -1.40 34.74 15.72
CA PHE A 59 -1.94 35.58 16.78
C PHE A 59 -1.05 35.48 18.01
N GLY A 60 -0.24 36.52 18.24
CA GLY A 60 0.87 36.45 19.20
C GLY A 60 1.87 35.36 18.81
N GLU A 61 2.18 34.46 19.75
CA GLU A 61 3.09 33.33 19.58
C GLU A 61 2.42 32.04 19.05
N ILE A 62 1.12 32.11 18.72
CA ILE A 62 0.35 30.97 18.22
C ILE A 62 0.32 31.05 16.70
N GLU A 63 0.92 30.05 16.06
CA GLU A 63 0.78 29.79 14.63
C GLU A 63 -0.20 28.64 14.43
N ALA A 64 -1.28 28.92 13.71
CA ALA A 64 -2.28 27.92 13.35
C ALA A 64 -2.80 28.23 11.94
N GLY A 65 -3.51 27.28 11.35
CA GLY A 65 -3.83 27.40 9.94
C GLY A 65 -4.69 26.28 9.42
N ILE A 66 -4.94 26.33 8.13
CA ILE A 66 -5.68 25.35 7.37
C ILE A 66 -4.87 25.04 6.12
N SER A 67 -4.64 23.77 5.83
CA SER A 67 -4.08 23.30 4.57
C SER A 67 -5.13 22.52 3.78
N LEU A 68 -5.19 22.78 2.49
CA LEU A 68 -6.03 22.08 1.54
C LEU A 68 -5.14 21.36 0.53
N ASP A 69 -5.33 20.06 0.38
CA ASP A 69 -4.67 19.23 -0.63
C ASP A 69 -5.72 18.72 -1.61
N ILE A 70 -5.64 19.17 -2.85
CA ILE A 70 -6.59 18.88 -3.93
C ILE A 70 -5.94 17.86 -4.87
N LYS A 71 -6.44 16.62 -4.81
CA LYS A 71 -6.02 15.51 -5.66
C LYS A 71 -7.16 15.11 -6.60
N ASP A 72 -6.86 14.23 -7.55
CA ASP A 72 -7.91 13.60 -8.33
C ASP A 72 -8.81 12.80 -7.38
N GLU A 73 -10.12 12.96 -7.55
CA GLU A 73 -11.20 12.38 -6.72
C GLU A 73 -11.26 12.79 -5.23
N HIS A 74 -10.16 13.27 -4.63
CA HIS A 74 -10.08 13.55 -3.19
C HIS A 74 -9.63 14.98 -2.90
N THR A 75 -10.33 15.66 -1.99
CA THR A 75 -9.84 16.90 -1.37
C THR A 75 -9.69 16.69 0.12
N LYS A 76 -8.49 16.89 0.63
CA LYS A 76 -8.19 16.78 2.06
C LYS A 76 -8.09 18.18 2.67
N LEU A 77 -8.91 18.44 3.67
CA LEU A 77 -8.82 19.61 4.52
C LEU A 77 -8.13 19.21 5.83
N ASP A 78 -6.94 19.74 6.06
CA ASP A 78 -6.19 19.56 7.28
C ASP A 78 -6.16 20.88 8.05
N ILE A 79 -6.50 20.85 9.34
CA ILE A 79 -6.27 21.99 10.22
C ILE A 79 -4.81 21.89 10.67
N THR A 80 -3.99 22.88 10.33
CA THR A 80 -2.65 23.05 10.89
C THR A 80 -2.80 23.33 12.38
N ARG A 81 -2.83 22.25 13.18
CA ARG A 81 -3.03 22.30 14.62
C ARG A 81 -1.90 23.13 15.25
N ASN A 82 -2.27 24.13 16.05
CA ASN A 82 -1.45 24.92 16.97
C ASN A 82 -0.02 24.39 17.10
N SER A 83 0.90 24.91 16.29
CA SER A 83 2.31 24.62 16.52
C SER A 83 2.74 25.49 17.69
N LEU A 84 2.67 24.92 18.90
CA LEU A 84 3.18 25.59 20.09
C LEU A 84 4.62 26.04 19.80
N SER A 85 4.92 27.31 20.09
CA SER A 85 6.28 27.83 19.90
C SER A 85 7.29 26.96 20.66
N LYS A 86 8.56 26.96 20.21
CA LYS A 86 9.63 26.17 20.84
C LYS A 86 9.69 26.43 22.35
N GLN A 87 9.51 27.68 22.77
CA GLN A 87 9.51 28.09 24.17
C GLN A 87 8.36 27.45 24.97
N TYR A 88 7.13 27.45 24.45
CA TYR A 88 6.00 26.79 25.11
C TYR A 88 6.17 25.26 25.17
N LYS A 89 6.72 24.65 24.12
CA LYS A 89 7.05 23.22 24.13
C LYS A 89 8.06 22.89 25.23
N GLU A 90 9.11 23.70 25.41
CA GLU A 90 10.08 23.54 26.50
C GLU A 90 9.47 23.76 27.89
N ALA A 91 8.50 24.67 28.04
CA ALA A 91 7.80 24.89 29.31
C ALA A 91 6.81 23.77 29.68
N ILE A 92 6.17 23.12 28.69
CA ILE A 92 5.17 22.08 28.92
C ILE A 92 5.81 20.70 29.17
N LYS A 93 6.96 20.41 28.54
CA LYS A 93 7.68 19.13 28.68
C LYS A 93 7.97 18.73 30.15
N PRO A 94 8.48 19.61 31.03
CA PRO A 94 8.67 19.30 32.44
C PRO A 94 7.37 18.94 33.14
N LYS A 95 6.30 19.71 32.93
CA LYS A 95 4.98 19.45 33.54
C LYS A 95 4.39 18.10 33.12
N LEU A 96 4.51 17.73 31.84
CA LEU A 96 4.11 16.40 31.37
C LEU A 96 4.95 15.28 32.00
N THR A 97 6.20 15.56 32.37
CA THR A 97 7.08 14.59 33.04
C THR A 97 6.73 14.43 34.52
N GLU A 98 6.44 15.54 35.19
CA GLU A 98 5.93 15.57 36.56
C GLU A 98 4.63 14.77 36.69
N ILE A 99 3.62 15.07 35.87
CA ILE A 99 2.35 14.35 35.87
C ILE A 99 2.57 12.86 35.59
N LYS A 100 3.42 12.51 34.63
CA LYS A 100 3.75 11.11 34.35
C LYS A 100 4.38 10.40 35.55
N SER A 101 5.18 11.10 36.35
CA SER A 101 5.86 10.52 37.50
C SER A 101 4.89 10.13 38.63
N ILE A 102 3.78 10.86 38.77
CA ILE A 102 2.68 10.52 39.69
C ILE A 102 2.10 9.14 39.35
N TYR A 103 2.00 8.82 38.05
CA TYR A 103 1.48 7.55 37.54
C TYR A 103 2.59 6.56 37.13
N LYS A 104 3.76 6.58 37.81
CA LYS A 104 4.91 5.70 37.48
C LYS A 104 4.53 4.22 37.53
N ILE A 105 3.66 3.83 38.47
CA ILE A 105 3.08 2.49 38.59
C ILE A 105 1.56 2.65 38.54
N PRO A 106 0.94 2.55 37.36
CA PRO A 106 -0.50 2.73 37.23
C PRO A 106 -1.24 1.58 37.91
N LYS A 107 -2.23 1.89 38.74
CA LYS A 107 -3.04 0.94 39.50
C LYS A 107 -4.38 0.61 38.84
N GLY A 108 -4.73 1.30 37.75
CA GLY A 108 -5.99 1.10 37.04
C GLY A 108 -6.00 1.69 35.63
N TYR A 109 -7.08 1.42 34.89
CA TYR A 109 -7.26 1.84 33.50
C TYR A 109 -7.08 3.35 33.30
N THR A 110 -7.70 4.17 34.15
CA THR A 110 -7.61 5.63 34.07
C THR A 110 -6.17 6.13 34.20
N GLU A 111 -5.40 5.55 35.12
CA GLU A 111 -4.00 5.92 35.31
C GLU A 111 -3.12 5.49 34.12
N CYS A 112 -3.42 4.33 33.50
CA CYS A 112 -2.80 3.91 32.25
C CYS A 112 -3.10 4.90 31.11
N VAL A 113 -4.36 5.33 30.95
CA VAL A 113 -4.77 6.32 29.95
C VAL A 113 -4.05 7.64 30.16
N ILE A 114 -4.04 8.17 31.39
CA ILE A 114 -3.37 9.43 31.72
C ILE A 114 -1.88 9.33 31.38
N ARG A 115 -1.21 8.26 31.84
CA ARG A 115 0.22 8.03 31.58
C ARG A 115 0.52 7.97 30.07
N ASN A 116 -0.25 7.21 29.30
CA ASN A 116 -0.05 7.09 27.86
C ASN A 116 -0.35 8.39 27.12
N TYR A 117 -1.37 9.13 27.54
CA TYR A 117 -1.68 10.44 26.98
C TYR A 117 -0.51 11.41 27.13
N MET A 118 0.19 11.40 28.27
CA MET A 118 1.40 12.21 28.46
C MET A 118 2.52 11.83 27.47
N ASP A 119 2.68 10.53 27.19
CA ASP A 119 3.67 10.05 26.21
C ASP A 119 3.32 10.45 24.78
N ILE A 120 2.04 10.32 24.40
CA ILE A 120 1.54 10.74 23.09
C ILE A 120 1.74 12.25 22.88
N LYS A 121 1.37 13.07 23.87
CA LYS A 121 1.54 14.54 23.79
C LYS A 121 3.00 14.94 23.73
N ARG A 122 3.87 14.27 24.47
CA ARG A 122 5.32 14.50 24.43
C ARG A 122 5.92 14.13 23.07
N ASP A 123 5.52 13.00 22.50
CA ASP A 123 5.98 12.56 21.18
C ASP A 123 5.47 13.49 20.05
N ALA A 124 4.24 14.00 20.19
CA ALA A 124 3.66 14.99 19.25
C ALA A 124 4.42 16.33 19.28
N MET A 125 5.04 16.67 20.41
CA MET A 125 5.91 17.85 20.50
C MET A 125 7.30 17.64 19.90
N ARG A 126 7.73 16.38 19.69
CA ARG A 126 9.08 16.01 19.23
C ARG A 126 9.21 15.75 17.73
N SER A 127 8.14 15.38 17.02
CA SER A 127 8.26 14.75 15.71
C SER A 127 7.33 15.30 14.62
N ILE A 128 7.77 15.13 13.37
CA ILE A 128 6.99 15.28 12.14
C ILE A 128 5.90 14.21 12.15
N GLN A 129 4.65 14.57 11.80
CA GLN A 129 3.47 13.69 11.84
C GLN A 129 3.69 12.29 11.23
N SER A 130 4.52 12.16 10.19
CA SER A 130 4.83 10.90 9.51
C SER A 130 5.53 9.86 10.40
N TYR A 131 6.38 10.29 11.36
CA TYR A 131 7.07 9.38 12.28
C TYR A 131 6.10 8.76 13.30
N GLN A 132 5.09 9.52 13.72
CA GLN A 132 4.08 9.06 14.68
C GLN A 132 3.20 7.96 14.09
N LEU A 133 2.81 8.09 12.83
CA LEU A 133 1.98 7.11 12.15
C LEU A 133 2.69 5.75 12.04
N LYS A 134 3.98 5.74 11.65
CA LYS A 134 4.75 4.49 11.54
C LYS A 134 4.88 3.77 12.88
N LYS A 135 5.14 4.51 13.96
CA LYS A 135 5.21 3.97 15.32
C LYS A 135 3.85 3.40 15.75
N LEU A 136 2.77 4.12 15.48
CA LEU A 136 1.40 3.69 15.79
C LEU A 136 1.03 2.41 15.03
N LYS A 137 1.30 2.33 13.73
CA LYS A 137 1.07 1.11 12.91
C LYS A 137 1.80 -0.10 13.50
N LYS A 138 3.05 0.06 13.90
CA LYS A 138 3.81 -1.01 14.57
C LYS A 138 3.18 -1.41 15.92
N THR A 139 2.79 -0.44 16.74
CA THR A 139 2.12 -0.72 18.01
C THR A 139 0.78 -1.45 17.81
N ILE A 140 0.00 -1.07 16.80
CA ILE A 140 -1.23 -1.76 16.43
C ILE A 140 -0.95 -3.22 16.09
N LEU A 141 0.07 -3.46 15.27
CA LEU A 141 0.51 -4.80 14.89
C LEU A 141 0.92 -5.64 16.10
N ASP A 142 1.80 -5.11 16.96
CA ASP A 142 2.29 -5.82 18.14
C ASP A 142 1.14 -6.21 19.09
N ILE A 143 0.19 -5.30 19.30
CA ILE A 143 -0.96 -5.50 20.18
C ILE A 143 -1.94 -6.53 19.62
N ILE A 144 -2.28 -6.44 18.34
CA ILE A 144 -3.21 -7.39 17.71
C ILE A 144 -2.57 -8.79 17.65
N SER A 145 -1.26 -8.86 17.38
CA SER A 145 -0.51 -10.12 17.33
C SER A 145 -0.42 -10.84 18.69
N ALA A 146 -0.55 -10.11 19.79
CA ALA A 146 -0.49 -10.65 21.15
C ALA A 146 -1.76 -11.42 21.59
N GLY A 147 -2.89 -11.31 20.86
CA GLY A 147 -4.11 -12.08 21.13
C GLY A 147 -5.27 -11.33 21.80
N SER A 148 -6.41 -12.02 21.94
CA SER A 148 -7.77 -11.44 21.93
C SER A 148 -8.22 -10.58 23.13
N SER A 149 -7.47 -10.55 24.23
CA SER A 149 -7.72 -9.62 25.34
C SER A 149 -6.90 -8.33 25.25
N ASP A 150 -5.76 -8.35 24.56
CA ASP A 150 -4.83 -7.24 24.53
C ASP A 150 -5.17 -6.20 23.46
N ALA A 151 -6.01 -6.54 22.47
CA ALA A 151 -6.39 -5.59 21.42
C ALA A 151 -7.11 -4.33 21.95
N PHE A 152 -7.87 -4.43 23.04
CA PHE A 152 -8.49 -3.26 23.68
C PHE A 152 -7.45 -2.27 24.24
N ARG A 153 -6.19 -2.70 24.42
CA ARG A 153 -5.08 -1.79 24.74
C ARG A 153 -4.86 -0.75 23.65
N LEU A 154 -5.32 -0.97 22.42
CA LEU A 154 -5.31 0.05 21.36
C LEU A 154 -5.95 1.37 21.83
N PHE A 155 -7.03 1.30 22.60
CA PHE A 155 -7.70 2.49 23.13
C PHE A 155 -6.88 3.24 24.18
N LEU A 156 -5.82 2.63 24.72
CA LEU A 156 -4.85 3.30 25.59
C LEU A 156 -3.83 4.14 24.81
N TYR A 157 -3.73 3.99 23.48
CA TYR A 157 -2.77 4.71 22.63
C TYR A 157 -3.36 5.97 21.97
N GLY A 158 -4.54 6.41 22.42
CA GLY A 158 -5.17 7.65 22.01
C GLY A 158 -6.34 7.45 21.04
N ASN A 159 -6.83 8.56 20.50
CA ASN A 159 -7.99 8.55 19.63
C ASN A 159 -7.67 7.91 18.28
N ILE A 160 -8.52 6.99 17.84
CA ILE A 160 -8.51 6.41 16.50
C ILE A 160 -9.26 7.37 15.56
N GLU A 161 -8.68 8.55 15.31
CA GLU A 161 -9.30 9.60 14.50
C GLU A 161 -9.07 9.39 13.00
N SER A 162 -7.84 9.12 12.58
CA SER A 162 -7.47 9.12 11.16
C SER A 162 -7.96 7.88 10.42
N THR A 163 -8.43 8.06 9.19
CA THR A 163 -8.80 6.97 8.28
C THR A 163 -7.67 5.97 8.09
N GLU A 164 -6.42 6.43 7.96
CA GLU A 164 -5.24 5.56 7.82
C GLU A 164 -4.99 4.67 9.05
N CYS A 165 -5.31 5.15 10.26
CA CYS A 165 -5.20 4.36 11.47
C CYS A 165 -6.30 3.29 11.52
N LYS A 166 -7.52 3.68 11.17
CA LYS A 166 -8.69 2.77 11.08
C LYS A 166 -8.45 1.67 10.05
N GLU A 167 -7.95 2.04 8.87
CA GLU A 167 -7.51 1.12 7.82
C GLU A 167 -6.48 0.12 8.36
N CYS A 168 -5.43 0.61 9.03
CA CYS A 168 -4.41 -0.26 9.59
C CYS A 168 -4.99 -1.26 10.60
N ILE A 169 -5.85 -0.82 11.53
CA ILE A 169 -6.49 -1.70 12.51
C ILE A 169 -7.32 -2.79 11.81
N VAL A 170 -8.17 -2.41 10.86
CA VAL A 170 -9.07 -3.36 10.18
C VAL A 170 -8.27 -4.36 9.34
N ILE A 171 -7.33 -3.89 8.52
CA ILE A 171 -6.51 -4.77 7.69
C ILE A 171 -5.66 -5.72 8.54
N THR A 172 -5.01 -5.21 9.61
CA THR A 172 -4.21 -6.05 10.52
C THR A 172 -5.05 -7.16 11.11
N PHE A 173 -6.25 -6.81 11.57
CA PHE A 173 -7.18 -7.77 12.16
C PHE A 173 -7.61 -8.84 11.15
N LEU A 174 -7.96 -8.43 9.94
CA LEU A 174 -8.34 -9.34 8.86
C LEU A 174 -7.21 -10.29 8.49
N PHE A 175 -5.96 -9.82 8.45
CA PHE A 175 -4.82 -10.71 8.21
C PHE A 175 -4.54 -11.65 9.39
N PHE A 176 -4.63 -11.18 10.64
CA PHE A 176 -4.38 -12.00 11.83
C PHE A 176 -5.39 -13.16 11.98
N TYR A 177 -6.68 -12.89 11.74
CA TYR A 177 -7.73 -13.92 11.87
C TYR A 177 -7.65 -15.03 10.81
N ILE A 178 -6.86 -14.85 9.73
CA ILE A 178 -6.54 -15.93 8.79
C ILE A 178 -5.75 -17.04 9.49
N ALA A 179 -4.85 -16.67 10.40
CA ALA A 179 -3.95 -17.62 11.06
C ALA A 179 -4.59 -18.30 12.27
N ASN A 180 -5.52 -17.64 12.98
CA ASN A 180 -6.13 -18.13 14.22
C ASN A 180 -7.63 -17.74 14.32
N PRO A 181 -8.55 -18.46 13.65
CA PRO A 181 -9.98 -18.17 13.75
C PRO A 181 -10.47 -18.43 15.18
N GLN A 182 -10.79 -17.37 15.92
CA GLN A 182 -11.38 -17.49 17.27
C GLN A 182 -12.90 -17.39 17.21
N ASN A 183 -13.59 -18.28 17.94
CA ASN A 183 -15.04 -18.38 18.01
C ASN A 183 -15.73 -17.30 18.89
N GLU A 184 -15.05 -16.20 19.24
CA GLU A 184 -15.66 -15.13 20.04
C GLU A 184 -15.35 -13.70 19.58
N ASN A 185 -16.30 -12.83 19.92
CA ASN A 185 -16.91 -11.81 19.08
C ASN A 185 -16.42 -10.39 19.38
N SER A 186 -15.44 -10.22 20.27
CA SER A 186 -15.03 -8.91 20.80
C SER A 186 -14.23 -8.10 19.80
N LEU A 187 -13.27 -8.74 19.14
CA LEU A 187 -12.41 -8.08 18.18
C LEU A 187 -13.12 -7.82 16.85
N SER A 188 -13.91 -8.80 16.37
CA SER A 188 -14.78 -8.63 15.20
C SER A 188 -15.78 -7.50 15.43
N ARG A 189 -16.37 -7.37 16.63
CA ARG A 189 -17.22 -6.23 16.99
C ARG A 189 -16.45 -4.92 17.01
N MET A 190 -15.25 -4.89 17.59
CA MET A 190 -14.40 -3.69 17.63
C MET A 190 -14.10 -3.21 16.21
N THR A 191 -13.62 -4.10 15.34
CA THR A 191 -13.29 -3.75 13.96
C THR A 191 -14.54 -3.43 13.13
N ASN A 192 -15.69 -4.07 13.41
CA ASN A 192 -16.96 -3.70 12.77
C ASN A 192 -17.38 -2.27 13.13
N ASN A 193 -17.18 -1.85 14.37
CA ASN A 193 -17.39 -0.46 14.79
C ASN A 193 -16.38 0.50 14.13
N VAL A 194 -15.12 0.08 13.97
CA VAL A 194 -14.12 0.88 13.25
C VAL A 194 -14.53 1.07 11.79
N ILE A 195 -14.95 0.01 11.10
CA ILE A 195 -15.46 0.04 9.72
C ILE A 195 -16.67 0.99 9.62
N GLY A 196 -17.65 0.85 10.51
CA GLY A 196 -18.84 1.72 10.54
C GLY A 196 -18.55 3.19 10.91
N SER A 197 -17.34 3.51 11.39
CA SER A 197 -16.93 4.89 11.73
C SER A 197 -16.24 5.61 10.56
N VAL A 198 -16.17 4.98 9.39
CA VAL A 198 -15.49 5.50 8.20
C VAL A 198 -16.53 5.81 7.11
N PRO A 199 -16.37 6.89 6.32
CA PRO A 199 -17.20 7.13 5.15
C PRO A 199 -16.98 6.02 4.09
N LEU A 200 -17.80 4.97 4.15
CA LEU A 200 -17.79 3.87 3.17
C LEU A 200 -18.51 4.24 1.86
N ASP A 201 -19.13 5.42 1.80
CA ASP A 201 -19.63 6.05 0.58
C ASP A 201 -18.48 6.57 -0.32
N ASP A 202 -17.28 6.71 0.22
CA ASP A 202 -16.05 6.95 -0.53
C ASP A 202 -15.41 5.63 -0.98
N LEU A 203 -15.52 5.34 -2.28
CA LEU A 203 -15.01 4.11 -2.90
C LEU A 203 -13.52 3.85 -2.65
N ILE A 204 -12.68 4.88 -2.51
CA ILE A 204 -11.24 4.69 -2.26
C ILE A 204 -11.02 4.24 -0.83
N ILE A 205 -11.71 4.89 0.12
CA ILE A 205 -11.61 4.58 1.53
C ILE A 205 -12.19 3.18 1.83
N GLU A 206 -13.34 2.87 1.24
CA GLU A 206 -13.97 1.56 1.27
C GLU A 206 -12.99 0.47 0.81
N LYS A 207 -12.38 0.62 -0.38
CA LYS A 207 -11.40 -0.35 -0.92
C LYS A 207 -10.22 -0.57 0.00
N LYS A 208 -9.65 0.52 0.53
CA LYS A 208 -8.48 0.46 1.40
C LYS A 208 -8.76 -0.35 2.66
N ILE A 209 -9.85 -0.06 3.34
CA ILE A 209 -10.24 -0.78 4.56
C ILE A 209 -10.51 -2.26 4.28
N LEU A 210 -11.03 -2.56 3.10
CA LEU A 210 -11.45 -3.91 2.75
C LEU A 210 -10.35 -4.78 2.09
N TYR A 211 -9.11 -4.31 1.92
CA TYR A 211 -8.05 -5.12 1.29
C TYR A 211 -7.75 -6.44 2.03
N GLY A 212 -7.80 -6.43 3.36
CA GLY A 212 -7.56 -7.64 4.17
C GLY A 212 -8.57 -8.77 3.87
N PHE A 213 -9.75 -8.44 3.31
CA PHE A 213 -10.77 -9.44 2.97
C PHE A 213 -10.38 -10.33 1.80
N ILE A 214 -9.50 -9.86 0.90
CA ILE A 214 -8.95 -10.70 -0.18
C ILE A 214 -8.36 -11.97 0.44
N CYS A 215 -7.73 -11.85 1.61
CA CYS A 215 -6.96 -12.95 2.20
C CYS A 215 -7.74 -13.69 3.29
N ASN A 216 -8.77 -13.07 3.88
CA ASN A 216 -9.62 -13.72 4.90
C ASN A 216 -10.95 -14.25 4.33
N LYS A 217 -11.05 -15.57 4.14
CA LYS A 217 -12.21 -16.22 3.51
C LYS A 217 -13.47 -16.22 4.38
N ASP A 218 -13.27 -16.23 5.70
CA ASP A 218 -14.34 -16.38 6.67
C ASP A 218 -14.88 -15.02 7.14
N ALA A 219 -14.30 -13.93 6.65
CA ALA A 219 -14.65 -12.58 7.09
C ALA A 219 -16.14 -12.21 6.89
N ARG A 220 -16.79 -12.74 5.85
CA ARG A 220 -18.24 -12.58 5.66
C ARG A 220 -19.07 -13.23 6.77
N ASN A 221 -18.54 -14.26 7.45
CA ASN A 221 -19.27 -14.98 8.49
C ASN A 221 -19.45 -14.13 9.75
N TYR A 222 -18.50 -13.22 10.02
CA TYR A 222 -18.45 -12.41 11.24
C TYR A 222 -18.59 -10.89 11.04
N TYR A 223 -18.57 -10.37 9.81
CA TYR A 223 -18.98 -9.00 9.49
C TYR A 223 -20.32 -8.95 8.74
N ARG A 224 -21.42 -9.10 9.48
CA ARG A 224 -22.76 -9.18 8.89
C ARG A 224 -23.37 -7.82 8.51
N ASN A 225 -22.81 -6.72 9.02
CA ASN A 225 -23.37 -5.37 8.83
C ASN A 225 -22.84 -4.66 7.58
N ILE A 226 -21.90 -5.27 6.86
CA ILE A 226 -21.40 -4.75 5.60
C ILE A 226 -22.29 -5.31 4.50
N GLU A 227 -22.87 -4.42 3.70
CA GLU A 227 -23.84 -4.78 2.67
C GLU A 227 -23.28 -5.80 1.67
N ALA A 228 -24.14 -6.70 1.18
CA ALA A 228 -23.76 -7.75 0.24
C ALA A 228 -23.05 -7.21 -1.02
N GLY A 229 -23.52 -6.06 -1.52
CA GLY A 229 -22.98 -5.39 -2.72
C GLY A 229 -21.54 -4.90 -2.52
N ILE A 230 -21.25 -4.27 -1.37
CA ILE A 230 -19.91 -3.79 -0.99
C ILE A 230 -18.86 -4.90 -1.13
N TRP A 231 -19.19 -6.13 -0.71
CA TRP A 231 -18.26 -7.25 -0.81
C TRP A 231 -17.90 -7.69 -2.24
N VAL A 232 -18.77 -7.41 -3.20
CA VAL A 232 -18.63 -7.82 -4.60
C VAL A 232 -18.05 -6.66 -5.41
N ASP A 233 -18.56 -5.45 -5.18
CA ASP A 233 -18.26 -4.24 -5.94
C ASP A 233 -16.81 -3.76 -5.75
N VAL A 234 -16.26 -3.90 -4.53
CA VAL A 234 -14.88 -3.55 -4.18
C VAL A 234 -13.84 -4.30 -5.02
N PHE A 235 -14.17 -5.51 -5.49
CA PHE A 235 -13.25 -6.39 -6.21
C PHE A 235 -13.72 -6.73 -7.64
N THR A 236 -14.51 -5.85 -8.26
CA THR A 236 -14.95 -6.00 -9.66
C THR A 236 -13.84 -5.75 -10.68
N ASP A 237 -14.09 -6.14 -11.94
CA ASP A 237 -13.27 -5.89 -13.14
C ASP A 237 -12.66 -4.49 -13.22
N LYS A 238 -13.37 -3.47 -12.74
CA LYS A 238 -12.89 -2.07 -12.77
C LYS A 238 -11.68 -1.86 -11.86
N CYS A 239 -11.61 -2.54 -10.72
CA CYS A 239 -10.53 -2.35 -9.74
C CYS A 239 -9.21 -2.99 -10.19
N CYS A 240 -9.25 -4.20 -10.77
CA CYS A 240 -8.06 -4.91 -11.23
C CYS A 240 -7.39 -4.26 -12.46
N ALA A 241 -8.07 -3.34 -13.14
CA ALA A 241 -7.49 -2.61 -14.27
C ALA A 241 -6.44 -1.56 -13.85
N TYR A 242 -6.50 -1.08 -12.60
CA TYR A 242 -5.67 0.02 -12.10
C TYR A 242 -4.47 -0.46 -11.31
N THR A 243 -3.30 0.11 -11.60
CA THR A 243 -2.05 -0.22 -10.89
C THR A 243 -2.09 0.24 -9.43
N SER A 244 -2.78 1.34 -9.14
CA SER A 244 -2.95 1.88 -7.78
C SER A 244 -3.61 0.89 -6.80
N PHE A 245 -4.47 -0.02 -7.30
CA PHE A 245 -5.01 -1.11 -6.49
C PHE A 245 -3.90 -2.03 -5.98
N TYR A 246 -3.02 -2.49 -6.88
CA TYR A 246 -1.93 -3.39 -6.54
C TYR A 246 -0.86 -2.72 -5.70
N GLU A 247 -0.56 -1.44 -5.97
CA GLU A 247 0.36 -0.65 -5.16
C GLU A 247 -0.17 -0.51 -3.73
N SER A 248 -1.44 -0.13 -3.59
CA SER A 248 -2.06 0.00 -2.27
C SER A 248 -2.13 -1.34 -1.54
N PHE A 249 -2.50 -2.41 -2.25
CA PHE A 249 -2.53 -3.76 -1.67
C PHE A 249 -1.14 -4.24 -1.24
N TYR A 250 -0.12 -4.00 -2.07
CA TYR A 250 1.28 -4.29 -1.73
C TYR A 250 1.73 -3.48 -0.52
N ASP A 251 1.44 -2.17 -0.48
CA ASP A 251 1.81 -1.29 0.63
C ASP A 251 1.15 -1.73 1.92
N SER A 252 -0.14 -2.09 1.88
CA SER A 252 -0.82 -2.72 2.99
C SER A 252 -0.06 -3.97 3.42
N LEU A 253 0.13 -4.97 2.55
CA LEU A 253 0.86 -6.20 2.87
C LEU A 253 2.29 -5.97 3.39
N SER A 254 2.99 -4.97 2.86
CA SER A 254 4.38 -4.64 3.18
C SER A 254 4.60 -4.26 4.63
N LEU A 255 3.58 -3.65 5.26
CA LEU A 255 3.56 -3.30 6.67
C LEU A 255 3.43 -4.55 7.56
N TYR A 256 2.95 -5.67 7.01
CA TYR A 256 2.60 -6.88 7.75
C TYR A 256 3.58 -8.04 7.56
N PHE A 257 4.47 -7.99 6.55
CA PHE A 257 5.56 -8.97 6.38
C PHE A 257 6.68 -8.84 7.43
N SER A 258 6.37 -8.35 8.63
CA SER A 258 7.28 -8.33 9.76
C SER A 258 6.53 -8.73 11.02
N GLY A 259 6.38 -10.03 11.26
CA GLY A 259 6.01 -10.56 12.58
C GLY A 259 4.61 -11.18 12.72
N MET A 260 3.88 -11.44 11.63
CA MET A 260 2.64 -12.22 11.68
C MET A 260 2.68 -13.42 10.72
N ARG A 261 2.13 -14.56 11.18
CA ARG A 261 1.87 -15.71 10.30
C ARG A 261 0.81 -15.31 9.28
N PHE A 262 1.12 -15.54 8.01
CA PHE A 262 0.28 -15.13 6.88
C PHE A 262 0.10 -16.30 5.93
N ASP A 263 -1.16 -16.68 5.67
CA ASP A 263 -1.47 -17.69 4.64
C ASP A 263 -1.37 -17.06 3.26
N LEU A 264 -0.13 -16.97 2.77
CA LEU A 264 0.22 -16.42 1.47
C LEU A 264 -0.51 -17.16 0.33
N ILE A 265 -0.67 -18.48 0.44
CA ILE A 265 -1.26 -19.29 -0.63
C ILE A 265 -2.74 -18.94 -0.79
N THR A 266 -3.49 -18.96 0.31
CA THR A 266 -4.92 -18.60 0.28
C THR A 266 -5.12 -17.18 -0.22
N CYS A 267 -4.30 -16.23 0.24
CA CYS A 267 -4.35 -14.84 -0.17
C CYS A 267 -4.11 -14.66 -1.67
N ILE A 268 -3.03 -15.24 -2.21
CA ILE A 268 -2.70 -15.16 -3.64
C ILE A 268 -3.76 -15.88 -4.48
N ASN A 269 -4.25 -17.04 -4.05
CA ASN A 269 -5.28 -17.77 -4.81
C ASN A 269 -6.58 -16.97 -4.93
N ARG A 270 -6.99 -16.26 -3.87
CA ARG A 270 -8.18 -15.41 -3.92
C ARG A 270 -7.95 -14.15 -4.74
N LEU A 271 -6.78 -13.52 -4.63
CA LEU A 271 -6.40 -12.42 -5.50
C LEU A 271 -6.43 -12.84 -6.98
N MET A 272 -5.82 -13.97 -7.31
CA MET A 272 -5.80 -14.51 -8.68
C MET A 272 -7.20 -14.86 -9.19
N LYS A 273 -8.09 -15.38 -8.32
CA LYS A 273 -9.49 -15.65 -8.68
C LYS A 273 -10.27 -14.37 -9.02
N ILE A 274 -10.00 -13.28 -8.30
CA ILE A 274 -10.57 -11.96 -8.60
C ILE A 274 -10.08 -11.50 -9.98
N ILE A 275 -8.76 -11.62 -10.23
CA ILE A 275 -8.14 -11.14 -11.47
C ILE A 275 -8.58 -11.96 -12.68
N SER A 276 -8.67 -13.28 -12.55
CA SER A 276 -9.09 -14.17 -13.64
C SER A 276 -10.53 -13.89 -14.09
N GLY A 277 -11.38 -13.37 -13.20
CA GLY A 277 -12.73 -12.93 -13.53
C GLY A 277 -12.78 -11.64 -14.34
N ALA A 278 -11.68 -10.86 -14.39
CA ALA A 278 -11.66 -9.56 -15.02
C ALA A 278 -11.56 -9.65 -16.56
N LYS A 279 -12.32 -8.79 -17.27
CA LYS A 279 -12.34 -8.69 -18.74
C LYS A 279 -10.96 -8.66 -19.42
N ASN A 280 -9.94 -8.09 -18.76
CA ASN A 280 -8.56 -8.01 -19.25
C ASN A 280 -7.56 -8.62 -18.25
N ALA A 281 -7.84 -9.84 -17.76
CA ALA A 281 -7.02 -10.55 -16.79
C ALA A 281 -5.52 -10.61 -17.18
N TYR A 282 -5.20 -11.02 -18.41
CA TYR A 282 -3.82 -11.11 -18.89
C TYR A 282 -3.07 -9.77 -18.78
N ALA A 283 -3.65 -8.69 -19.32
CA ALA A 283 -3.03 -7.36 -19.28
C ALA A 283 -2.86 -6.86 -17.83
N SER A 284 -3.81 -7.17 -16.95
CA SER A 284 -3.76 -6.80 -15.53
C SER A 284 -2.63 -7.51 -14.79
N ILE A 285 -2.39 -8.80 -15.08
CA ILE A 285 -1.29 -9.57 -14.51
C ILE A 285 0.07 -9.05 -15.02
N ILE A 286 0.21 -8.83 -16.33
CA ILE A 286 1.46 -8.36 -16.93
C ILE A 286 1.83 -6.97 -16.42
N LYS A 287 0.87 -6.02 -16.43
CA LYS A 287 1.11 -4.63 -16.00
C LYS A 287 1.57 -4.52 -14.55
N ASN A 288 1.15 -5.45 -13.69
CA ASN A 288 1.41 -5.42 -12.25
C ASN A 288 2.32 -6.57 -11.78
N ASN A 289 3.01 -7.23 -12.71
CA ASN A 289 3.88 -8.38 -12.48
C ASN A 289 4.90 -8.18 -11.35
N TYR A 290 5.53 -7.00 -11.31
CA TYR A 290 6.52 -6.63 -10.33
C TYR A 290 5.92 -6.65 -8.92
N LEU A 291 4.73 -6.09 -8.76
CA LEU A 291 4.02 -6.06 -7.48
C LEU A 291 3.65 -7.47 -7.04
N PHE A 292 3.13 -8.34 -7.92
CA PHE A 292 2.88 -9.74 -7.59
C PHE A 292 4.14 -10.46 -7.14
N ALA A 293 5.23 -10.34 -7.90
CA ALA A 293 6.50 -10.96 -7.55
C ALA A 293 7.00 -10.44 -6.19
N SER A 294 6.93 -9.14 -5.95
CA SER A 294 7.33 -8.55 -4.68
C SER A 294 6.45 -8.99 -3.51
N ILE A 295 5.14 -9.19 -3.69
CA ILE A 295 4.25 -9.79 -2.67
C ILE A 295 4.72 -11.22 -2.34
N ILE A 296 4.88 -12.05 -3.37
CA ILE A 296 5.21 -13.48 -3.22
C ILE A 296 6.59 -13.64 -2.56
N LEU A 297 7.61 -12.97 -3.09
CA LEU A 297 8.98 -13.05 -2.61
C LEU A 297 9.13 -12.56 -1.17
N ARG A 298 8.35 -11.56 -0.77
CA ARG A 298 8.37 -11.03 0.59
C ARG A 298 7.60 -11.94 1.55
N GLY A 299 6.46 -12.47 1.13
CA GLY A 299 5.69 -13.45 1.90
C GLY A 299 6.43 -14.76 2.15
N PHE A 300 7.39 -15.12 1.30
CA PHE A 300 8.27 -16.28 1.55
C PHE A 300 9.09 -16.21 2.84
N LYS A 301 9.32 -15.02 3.40
CA LYS A 301 10.02 -14.88 4.69
C LYS A 301 9.14 -15.23 5.88
N GLU A 302 7.82 -15.17 5.71
CA GLU A 302 6.84 -15.31 6.80
C GLU A 302 6.11 -16.67 6.79
N THR A 303 6.46 -17.56 5.84
CA THR A 303 5.91 -18.92 5.74
C THR A 303 6.85 -19.93 6.40
N GLU A 304 6.27 -20.92 7.08
CA GLU A 304 7.00 -22.06 7.65
C GLU A 304 7.32 -23.13 6.60
N ASN A 305 6.55 -23.17 5.51
CA ASN A 305 6.75 -24.11 4.42
C ASN A 305 7.96 -23.74 3.55
N PRO A 306 8.69 -24.74 3.01
CA PRO A 306 9.75 -24.51 2.03
C PRO A 306 9.28 -23.65 0.86
N ILE A 307 10.03 -22.59 0.56
CA ILE A 307 9.74 -21.58 -0.47
C ILE A 307 9.30 -22.20 -1.80
N ILE A 308 10.02 -23.22 -2.26
CA ILE A 308 9.74 -23.89 -3.52
C ILE A 308 8.39 -24.61 -3.54
N ILE A 309 7.92 -25.13 -2.40
CA ILE A 309 6.61 -25.80 -2.29
C ILE A 309 5.50 -24.77 -2.40
N VAL A 310 5.62 -23.67 -1.65
CA VAL A 310 4.66 -22.56 -1.68
C VAL A 310 4.58 -21.97 -3.09
N PHE A 311 5.74 -21.76 -3.74
CA PHE A 311 5.79 -21.25 -5.10
C PHE A 311 5.11 -22.19 -6.10
N LYS A 312 5.36 -23.50 -6.02
CA LYS A 312 4.70 -24.50 -6.87
C LYS A 312 3.18 -24.48 -6.71
N GLN A 313 2.68 -24.32 -5.49
CA GLN A 313 1.25 -24.23 -5.22
C GLN A 313 0.63 -22.96 -5.79
N ILE A 314 1.30 -21.81 -5.62
CA ILE A 314 0.88 -20.54 -6.23
C ILE A 314 0.83 -20.69 -7.76
N MET A 315 1.89 -21.23 -8.37
CA MET A 315 2.00 -21.43 -9.82
C MET A 315 0.94 -22.39 -10.36
N GLY A 316 0.69 -23.50 -9.66
CA GLY A 316 -0.39 -24.43 -10.02
C GLY A 316 -1.76 -23.76 -9.97
N SER A 317 -1.99 -22.91 -8.97
CA SER A 317 -3.24 -22.15 -8.84
C SER A 317 -3.39 -21.10 -9.94
N VAL A 318 -2.30 -20.41 -10.32
CA VAL A 318 -2.30 -19.49 -11.48
C VAL A 318 -2.60 -20.24 -12.77
N LYS A 319 -1.97 -21.40 -13.00
CA LYS A 319 -2.21 -22.23 -14.20
C LYS A 319 -3.68 -22.64 -14.31
N GLU A 320 -4.28 -23.11 -13.22
CA GLU A 320 -5.69 -23.53 -13.20
C GLU A 320 -6.64 -22.35 -13.39
N LEU A 321 -6.39 -21.22 -12.71
CA LEU A 321 -7.24 -20.03 -12.81
C LEU A 321 -7.12 -19.34 -14.18
N CYS A 322 -6.01 -19.55 -14.89
CA CYS A 322 -5.78 -18.99 -16.22
C CYS A 322 -5.97 -20.02 -17.34
N LYS A 323 -6.62 -21.16 -17.09
CA LYS A 323 -6.78 -22.24 -18.10
C LYS A 323 -7.56 -21.83 -19.36
N GLU A 324 -8.36 -20.77 -19.27
CA GLU A 324 -9.08 -20.20 -20.41
C GLU A 324 -8.21 -19.26 -21.26
N MET A 325 -7.04 -18.87 -20.76
CA MET A 325 -6.05 -18.11 -21.53
C MET A 325 -5.33 -19.01 -22.53
N ASP A 326 -4.88 -18.43 -23.65
CA ASP A 326 -4.06 -19.18 -24.59
C ASP A 326 -2.64 -19.44 -24.03
N GLU A 327 -1.98 -20.47 -24.56
CA GLU A 327 -0.63 -20.88 -24.12
C GLU A 327 0.43 -19.76 -24.25
N LYS A 328 0.28 -18.84 -25.21
CA LYS A 328 1.21 -17.70 -25.35
C LYS A 328 0.99 -16.69 -24.24
N GLN A 329 -0.25 -16.44 -23.83
CA GLN A 329 -0.57 -15.57 -22.70
C GLN A 329 -0.02 -16.15 -21.39
N VAL A 330 -0.29 -17.43 -21.11
CA VAL A 330 0.24 -18.10 -19.91
C VAL A 330 1.77 -18.08 -19.90
N THR A 331 2.41 -18.40 -21.03
CA THR A 331 3.87 -18.29 -21.20
C THR A 331 4.36 -16.85 -20.98
N GLY A 332 3.61 -15.85 -21.44
CA GLY A 332 3.91 -14.43 -21.23
C GLY A 332 3.93 -14.05 -19.76
N ILE A 333 3.00 -14.59 -18.94
CA ILE A 333 2.99 -14.39 -17.49
C ILE A 333 4.26 -14.96 -16.85
N TYR A 334 4.66 -16.18 -17.22
CA TYR A 334 5.88 -16.81 -16.68
C TYR A 334 7.15 -16.03 -17.05
N ILE A 335 7.27 -15.56 -18.29
CA ILE A 335 8.40 -14.70 -18.71
C ILE A 335 8.42 -13.40 -17.90
N SER A 336 7.25 -12.82 -17.66
CA SER A 336 7.09 -11.61 -16.86
C SER A 336 7.52 -11.82 -15.40
N TRP A 337 7.26 -13.01 -14.85
CA TRP A 337 7.71 -13.39 -13.51
C TRP A 337 9.21 -13.70 -13.44
N ILE A 338 9.80 -14.28 -14.49
CA ILE A 338 11.26 -14.43 -14.61
C ILE A 338 11.94 -13.07 -14.49
N TRP A 339 11.46 -12.07 -15.26
CA TRP A 339 11.95 -10.70 -15.16
C TRP A 339 11.85 -10.17 -13.73
N ALA A 340 10.66 -10.22 -13.14
CA ALA A 340 10.40 -9.65 -11.83
C ALA A 340 11.23 -10.33 -10.72
N VAL A 341 11.41 -11.65 -10.78
CA VAL A 341 12.26 -12.40 -9.85
C VAL A 341 13.72 -12.00 -9.99
N CYS A 342 14.26 -11.93 -11.21
CA CYS A 342 15.63 -11.49 -11.45
C CYS A 342 15.86 -10.02 -11.03
N PHE A 343 14.88 -9.16 -11.27
CA PHE A 343 14.93 -7.77 -10.85
C PHE A 343 14.98 -7.65 -9.32
N ASN A 344 14.10 -8.35 -8.60
CA ASN A 344 14.11 -8.36 -7.14
C ASN A 344 15.41 -8.96 -6.57
N MET A 345 15.99 -9.98 -7.22
CA MET A 345 17.32 -10.52 -6.87
C MET A 345 18.42 -9.45 -6.97
N ALA A 346 18.43 -8.69 -8.07
CA ALA A 346 19.48 -7.72 -8.35
C ALA A 346 19.33 -6.41 -7.56
N ALA A 347 18.09 -5.95 -7.36
CA ALA A 347 17.81 -4.67 -6.70
C ALA A 347 17.92 -4.73 -5.17
N ILE A 348 17.53 -5.84 -4.53
CA ILE A 348 17.22 -5.79 -3.10
C ILE A 348 18.34 -6.33 -2.19
N LYS A 349 19.42 -6.95 -2.71
CA LYS A 349 20.45 -7.62 -1.87
C LYS A 349 19.84 -8.48 -0.74
N HIS A 350 18.63 -9.00 -0.95
CA HIS A 350 17.99 -9.88 0.02
C HIS A 350 18.62 -11.26 -0.15
N GLU A 351 19.31 -11.75 0.88
CA GLU A 351 19.68 -13.16 1.04
C GLU A 351 18.41 -14.01 1.21
N THR A 352 17.59 -14.07 0.17
CA THR A 352 16.49 -15.04 0.12
C THR A 352 17.11 -16.32 -0.41
N ARG A 353 17.37 -17.28 0.49
CA ARG A 353 17.87 -18.61 0.11
C ARG A 353 16.92 -19.23 -0.92
N ASN A 354 17.46 -19.96 -1.89
CA ASN A 354 16.71 -20.75 -2.89
C ASN A 354 16.02 -19.98 -4.04
N LEU A 355 16.36 -18.71 -4.27
CA LEU A 355 15.87 -17.98 -5.45
C LEU A 355 16.27 -18.64 -6.78
N ASP A 356 17.45 -19.28 -6.84
CA ASP A 356 17.90 -20.02 -8.02
C ASP A 356 16.96 -21.19 -8.37
N GLN A 357 16.41 -21.87 -7.35
CA GLN A 357 15.44 -22.96 -7.56
C GLN A 357 14.11 -22.45 -8.13
N LEU A 358 13.67 -21.25 -7.71
CA LEU A 358 12.48 -20.60 -8.27
C LEU A 358 12.67 -20.28 -9.75
N LEU A 359 13.83 -19.73 -10.08
CA LEU A 359 14.18 -19.38 -11.45
C LEU A 359 14.24 -20.62 -12.34
N VAL A 360 14.93 -21.67 -11.92
CA VAL A 360 14.97 -22.95 -12.64
C VAL A 360 13.55 -23.54 -12.81
N TYR A 361 12.72 -23.48 -11.77
CA TYR A 361 11.34 -23.94 -11.86
C TYR A 361 10.51 -23.13 -12.89
N LEU A 362 10.65 -21.80 -12.93
CA LEU A 362 9.98 -20.96 -13.92
C LEU A 362 10.40 -21.26 -15.37
N PHE A 363 11.66 -21.66 -15.58
CA PHE A 363 12.11 -22.11 -16.90
C PHE A 363 11.50 -23.47 -17.27
N ASN A 364 11.40 -24.38 -16.31
CA ASN A 364 10.88 -25.73 -16.53
C ASN A 364 9.35 -25.77 -16.69
N VAL A 365 8.61 -24.82 -16.11
CA VAL A 365 7.13 -24.77 -16.24
C VAL A 365 6.69 -24.28 -17.62
N ILE A 366 7.56 -23.60 -18.38
CA ILE A 366 7.30 -23.26 -19.77
C ILE A 366 7.47 -24.54 -20.58
N GLU A 367 6.38 -25.16 -21.00
CA GLU A 367 6.40 -26.50 -21.63
C GLU A 367 7.05 -26.50 -23.01
N ASP A 368 6.86 -25.45 -23.82
CA ASP A 368 7.36 -25.42 -25.20
C ASP A 368 7.91 -24.04 -25.57
N SER A 369 9.14 -24.02 -26.11
CA SER A 369 9.79 -22.78 -26.53
C SER A 369 9.06 -22.06 -27.68
N LYS A 370 8.15 -22.73 -28.41
CA LYS A 370 7.36 -22.12 -29.50
C LYS A 370 6.41 -21.02 -29.03
N TYR A 371 5.98 -21.07 -27.77
CA TYR A 371 5.09 -20.06 -27.19
C TYR A 371 5.84 -18.82 -26.70
N ILE A 372 7.17 -18.90 -26.60
CA ILE A 372 8.05 -17.76 -26.29
C ILE A 372 8.14 -16.88 -27.54
N THR A 373 7.27 -15.87 -27.59
CA THR A 373 7.16 -14.95 -28.72
C THR A 373 7.50 -13.52 -28.30
N LEU A 374 8.06 -12.75 -29.23
CA LEU A 374 8.28 -11.32 -29.07
C LEU A 374 6.94 -10.58 -29.14
N THR A 375 6.64 -9.75 -28.14
CA THR A 375 5.46 -8.90 -28.14
C THR A 375 5.81 -7.48 -28.59
N LYS A 376 4.86 -6.81 -29.25
CA LYS A 376 4.97 -5.38 -29.58
C LYS A 376 4.84 -4.51 -28.33
N GLU A 377 4.04 -4.95 -27.37
CA GLU A 377 3.86 -4.30 -26.09
C GLU A 377 5.02 -4.64 -25.14
N LYS A 378 5.52 -3.62 -24.42
CA LYS A 378 6.46 -3.80 -23.32
C LYS A 378 5.77 -4.58 -22.20
N ARG A 379 6.45 -5.58 -21.65
CA ARG A 379 5.93 -6.39 -20.55
C ARG A 379 6.26 -5.79 -19.18
N TYR A 380 7.21 -4.86 -19.13
CA TYR A 380 7.63 -4.20 -17.90
C TYR A 380 8.10 -2.77 -18.18
N LYS A 381 7.90 -1.90 -17.18
CA LYS A 381 8.52 -0.57 -17.12
C LYS A 381 9.86 -0.74 -16.41
N SER A 382 10.95 -0.60 -17.14
CA SER A 382 12.28 -0.52 -16.57
C SER A 382 13.12 0.47 -17.35
N ASP A 383 14.07 1.12 -16.67
CA ASP A 383 15.13 1.85 -17.36
C ASP A 383 16.24 0.92 -17.88
N SER A 384 17.21 1.49 -18.59
CA SER A 384 18.32 0.72 -19.17
C SER A 384 19.20 0.05 -18.11
N GLU A 385 19.38 0.66 -16.95
CA GLU A 385 20.26 0.16 -15.88
C GLU A 385 19.62 -1.03 -15.17
N GLU A 386 18.31 -0.94 -14.89
CA GLU A 386 17.52 -2.03 -14.34
C GLU A 386 17.49 -3.25 -15.25
N ALA A 387 17.39 -3.02 -16.57
CA ALA A 387 17.45 -4.07 -17.56
C ALA A 387 18.81 -4.78 -17.59
N ASP A 388 19.91 -4.04 -17.45
CA ASP A 388 21.25 -4.62 -17.38
C ASP A 388 21.43 -5.51 -16.15
N LYS A 389 20.96 -5.06 -14.99
CA LYS A 389 20.96 -5.85 -13.75
C LYS A 389 20.21 -7.18 -13.90
N VAL A 390 19.07 -7.18 -14.59
CA VAL A 390 18.30 -8.40 -14.86
C VAL A 390 19.06 -9.34 -15.81
N LEU A 391 19.68 -8.80 -16.86
CA LEU A 391 20.46 -9.60 -17.82
C LEU A 391 21.71 -10.21 -17.17
N GLU A 392 22.42 -9.46 -16.34
CA GLU A 392 23.57 -9.95 -15.56
C GLU A 392 23.16 -11.05 -14.56
N CYS A 393 22.01 -10.88 -13.91
CA CYS A 393 21.43 -11.88 -13.02
C CYS A 393 21.17 -13.22 -13.73
N LEU A 394 20.67 -13.18 -14.96
CA LEU A 394 20.45 -14.37 -15.78
C LEU A 394 21.77 -15.00 -16.26
N GLU A 395 22.72 -14.19 -16.73
CA GLU A 395 23.98 -14.71 -17.28
C GLU A 395 24.82 -15.39 -16.20
N SER A 396 24.87 -14.83 -14.99
CA SER A 396 25.54 -15.46 -13.85
C SER A 396 24.95 -16.84 -13.47
N ARG A 397 23.70 -17.12 -13.86
CA ARG A 397 22.98 -18.37 -13.57
C ARG A 397 22.78 -19.27 -14.79
N ARG A 398 23.33 -18.89 -15.95
CA ARG A 398 23.14 -19.60 -17.21
C ARG A 398 23.43 -21.10 -17.11
N LYS A 399 24.51 -21.49 -16.43
CA LYS A 399 24.88 -22.91 -16.25
C LYS A 399 23.83 -23.72 -15.50
N GLN A 400 23.11 -23.11 -14.55
CA GLN A 400 22.08 -23.77 -13.74
C GLN A 400 20.76 -23.87 -14.52
N ILE A 401 20.42 -22.82 -15.26
CA ILE A 401 19.17 -22.73 -16.04
C ILE A 401 19.24 -23.64 -17.28
N CYS A 402 20.34 -23.58 -18.02
CA CYS A 402 20.56 -24.31 -19.27
C CYS A 402 21.03 -25.74 -19.01
N SER A 403 20.28 -26.49 -18.20
CA SER A 403 20.58 -27.88 -17.85
C SER A 403 20.35 -28.87 -19.01
N ASN A 404 19.59 -28.48 -20.03
CA ASN A 404 19.34 -29.27 -21.24
C ASN A 404 19.22 -28.38 -22.49
N GLY A 405 19.17 -29.01 -23.67
CA GLY A 405 19.09 -28.30 -24.95
C GLY A 405 17.83 -27.45 -25.10
N GLU A 406 16.71 -27.90 -24.55
CA GLU A 406 15.43 -27.18 -24.60
C GLU A 406 15.46 -25.90 -23.74
N ASN A 407 15.95 -25.99 -22.51
CA ASN A 407 16.15 -24.84 -21.63
C ASN A 407 17.16 -23.85 -22.22
N THR A 408 18.17 -24.33 -22.94
CA THR A 408 19.09 -23.46 -23.69
C THR A 408 18.36 -22.64 -24.76
N GLN A 409 17.45 -23.27 -25.51
CA GLN A 409 16.61 -22.57 -26.49
C GLN A 409 15.67 -21.56 -25.83
N LYS A 410 15.01 -21.95 -24.73
CA LYS A 410 14.14 -21.07 -23.93
C LYS A 410 14.91 -19.85 -23.42
N TYR A 411 16.09 -20.08 -22.84
CA TYR A 411 17.00 -19.03 -22.35
C TYR A 411 17.36 -18.03 -23.45
N ASN A 412 17.82 -18.50 -24.61
CA ASN A 412 18.21 -17.62 -25.71
C ASN A 412 17.05 -16.74 -26.19
N LYS A 413 15.84 -17.31 -26.32
CA LYS A 413 14.63 -16.55 -26.71
C LYS A 413 14.24 -15.51 -25.65
N ILE A 414 14.29 -15.86 -24.36
CA ILE A 414 13.95 -14.94 -23.26
C ILE A 414 14.97 -13.79 -23.19
N ILE A 415 16.27 -14.08 -23.30
CA ILE A 415 17.32 -13.04 -23.36
C ILE A 415 17.09 -12.10 -24.53
N GLN A 416 16.70 -12.62 -25.70
CA GLN A 416 16.39 -11.78 -26.86
C GLN A 416 15.20 -10.85 -26.62
N ILE A 417 14.14 -11.35 -25.97
CA ILE A 417 12.99 -10.52 -25.54
C ILE A 417 13.49 -9.42 -24.62
N PHE A 418 14.30 -9.76 -23.62
CA PHE A 418 14.77 -8.81 -22.61
C PHE A 418 15.66 -7.71 -23.19
N LYS A 419 16.57 -8.06 -24.11
CA LYS A 419 17.38 -7.10 -24.85
C LYS A 419 16.55 -6.18 -25.76
N ASN A 420 15.51 -6.72 -26.41
CA ASN A 420 14.62 -5.95 -27.28
C ASN A 420 13.72 -4.99 -26.49
N GLU A 421 13.34 -5.35 -25.26
CA GLU A 421 12.57 -4.43 -24.41
C GLU A 421 13.46 -3.33 -23.82
N LYS A 422 14.74 -3.64 -23.51
CA LYS A 422 15.78 -2.64 -23.17
C LYS A 422 15.98 -1.62 -24.29
N SER A 423 16.06 -2.03 -25.56
CA SER A 423 16.28 -1.08 -26.66
C SER A 423 15.10 -0.13 -26.93
N ARG A 424 13.95 -0.36 -26.28
CA ARG A 424 12.76 0.49 -26.36
C ARG A 424 12.60 1.44 -25.17
N SER A 425 13.44 1.37 -24.13
CA SER A 425 13.50 2.36 -23.03
C SER A 425 14.35 3.54 -23.44
#